data_AF-A0A956CSP8-F1
#
_entry.id   AF-A0A956CSP8-F1
#
_cell.length_a   1.000
_cell.length_b   1.000
_cell.length_c   1.000
_cell.angle_alpha   90.00
_cell.angle_beta   90.00
_cell.angle_gamma   90.00
#
_symmetry.space_group_name_H-M   'P 1'
#
loop_
_entity.id
_entity.type
_entity.pdbx_description
1 polymer ?
#
loop_
_entity_poly.entity_id
_entity_poly.type
_entity_poly.pdbx_seq_one_letter_code
_entity_poly.pdbx_strand_id
1 'polypeptide(L)'
;MRRAPLTLLLVLTACSDLGGYATASGEVYRGTVVGVEDPPVLRRGFASMAVLSMSFDPTRATSLSEPPGRLTTSDGALTDVALVPIVPLTHDALSEYEIPQGARVRNYIFLMQPEDGPLAGREPMVFLSLMADGSLEARIIAGGGSGPDDYFGFWRLTREPE
;
A
#
# COMPACT_ATOMS: atom_id res chain seq x y z
N MET A 1 -52.54 20.00 -23.73
CA MET A 1 -51.94 18.82 -23.09
C MET A 1 -50.64 18.48 -23.82
N ARG A 2 -49.47 18.77 -23.24
CA ARG A 2 -48.15 18.34 -23.78
C ARG A 2 -47.47 17.51 -22.69
N ARG A 3 -47.30 16.21 -22.93
CA ARG A 3 -46.54 15.30 -22.06
C ARG A 3 -45.07 15.38 -22.47
N ALA A 4 -44.22 15.84 -21.57
CA ALA A 4 -42.76 15.77 -21.74
C ALA A 4 -42.28 14.36 -21.37
N PRO A 5 -41.33 13.77 -22.12
CA PRO A 5 -40.78 12.47 -21.77
C PRO A 5 -39.83 12.62 -20.57
N LEU A 6 -40.09 11.83 -19.53
CA LEU A 6 -39.24 11.70 -18.35
C LEU A 6 -38.06 10.77 -18.71
N THR A 7 -36.94 11.34 -19.13
CA THR A 7 -35.70 10.58 -19.36
C THR A 7 -35.14 10.16 -18.01
N LEU A 8 -35.34 8.90 -17.65
CA LEU A 8 -34.81 8.27 -16.44
C LEU A 8 -33.29 8.08 -16.64
N LEU A 9 -32.49 8.97 -16.04
CA LEU A 9 -31.03 8.83 -16.00
C LEU A 9 -30.69 7.71 -15.01
N LEU A 10 -30.37 6.52 -15.51
CA LEU A 10 -29.85 5.42 -14.70
C LEU A 10 -28.44 5.80 -14.22
N VAL A 11 -28.32 6.28 -12.99
CA VAL A 11 -27.04 6.47 -12.32
C VAL A 11 -26.53 5.06 -11.95
N LEU A 12 -25.66 4.50 -12.80
CA LEU A 12 -24.89 3.31 -12.44
C LEU A 12 -23.94 3.72 -11.32
N THR A 13 -24.24 3.32 -10.09
CA THR A 13 -23.31 3.36 -8.98
C THR A 13 -22.13 2.47 -9.34
N ALA A 14 -21.02 3.06 -9.77
CA ALA A 14 -19.75 2.36 -9.87
C ALA A 14 -19.30 2.03 -8.43
N CYS A 15 -19.79 0.92 -7.88
CA CYS A 15 -19.04 0.22 -6.86
C CYS A 15 -17.68 -0.07 -7.50
N SER A 16 -16.66 0.66 -7.09
CA SER A 16 -15.29 0.33 -7.45
C SER A 16 -15.00 -1.02 -6.82
N ASP A 17 -15.07 -2.08 -7.62
CA ASP A 17 -14.70 -3.42 -7.19
C ASP A 17 -13.19 -3.47 -6.94
N LEU A 18 -12.81 -3.18 -5.70
CA LEU A 18 -11.42 -3.25 -5.27
C LEU A 18 -10.95 -4.69 -5.14
N GLY A 19 -11.85 -5.68 -5.19
CA GLY A 19 -11.50 -7.11 -5.11
C GLY A 19 -10.50 -7.53 -6.20
N GLY A 20 -10.47 -6.83 -7.33
CA GLY A 20 -9.46 -7.04 -8.38
C GLY A 20 -8.01 -6.85 -7.92
N TYR A 21 -7.74 -6.16 -6.80
CA TYR A 21 -6.40 -6.00 -6.23
C TYR A 21 -6.02 -7.09 -5.21
N ALA A 22 -6.93 -8.02 -4.89
CA ALA A 22 -6.62 -9.12 -4.00
C ALA A 22 -5.66 -10.13 -4.65
N THR A 23 -4.59 -10.53 -3.96
CA THR A 23 -3.69 -11.61 -4.37
C THR A 23 -4.36 -12.97 -4.15
N ALA A 24 -4.35 -13.82 -5.18
CA ALA A 24 -4.76 -15.22 -5.04
C ALA A 24 -3.66 -16.10 -4.40
N SER A 25 -3.96 -17.37 -4.16
CA SER A 25 -2.97 -18.35 -3.73
C SER A 25 -1.83 -18.47 -4.75
N GLY A 26 -0.58 -18.28 -4.32
CA GLY A 26 0.60 -18.30 -5.19
C GLY A 26 0.78 -17.04 -6.03
N GLU A 27 0.09 -15.94 -5.71
CA GLU A 27 0.34 -14.62 -6.28
C GLU A 27 0.94 -13.67 -5.24
N VAL A 28 1.81 -12.78 -5.69
CA VAL A 28 2.44 -11.76 -4.86
C VAL A 28 2.59 -10.46 -5.62
N TYR A 29 2.49 -9.33 -4.91
CA TYR A 29 2.95 -8.05 -5.42
C TYR A 29 4.44 -7.90 -5.15
N ARG A 30 5.25 -7.74 -6.19
CA ARG A 30 6.70 -7.61 -6.07
C ARG A 30 7.24 -6.40 -6.80
N GLY A 31 8.31 -5.80 -6.28
CA GLY A 31 9.04 -4.73 -6.96
C GLY A 31 10.32 -4.34 -6.25
N THR A 32 11.22 -3.71 -6.99
CA THR A 32 12.49 -3.19 -6.47
C THR A 32 12.31 -1.77 -5.93
N VAL A 33 13.03 -1.45 -4.85
CA VAL A 33 13.04 -0.13 -4.24
C VAL A 33 13.46 0.93 -5.26
N VAL A 34 12.74 2.05 -5.29
CA VAL A 34 13.09 3.25 -6.03
C VAL A 34 14.19 3.99 -5.28
N GLY A 35 15.06 4.71 -5.97
CA GLY A 35 16.22 5.35 -5.33
C GLY A 35 17.48 4.49 -5.40
N VAL A 36 17.69 3.79 -6.52
CA VAL A 36 18.87 2.93 -6.74
C VAL A 36 20.11 3.74 -7.12
N GLU A 37 19.93 5.01 -7.49
CA GLU A 37 20.98 5.98 -7.73
C GLU A 37 21.79 6.31 -6.47
N ASP A 38 22.96 6.92 -6.68
CA ASP A 38 23.87 7.37 -5.62
C ASP A 38 24.20 8.88 -5.81
N PRO A 39 23.85 9.75 -4.85
CA PRO A 39 23.16 9.48 -3.59
C PRO A 39 21.65 9.22 -3.78
N PRO A 40 21.03 8.33 -2.99
CA PRO A 40 19.61 8.03 -3.11
C PRO A 40 18.74 9.18 -2.60
N VAL A 41 17.74 9.57 -3.39
CA VAL A 41 16.75 10.59 -2.96
C VAL A 41 15.56 9.98 -2.23
N LEU A 42 15.09 8.81 -2.71
CA LEU A 42 13.85 8.17 -2.25
C LEU A 42 14.08 6.88 -1.46
N ARG A 43 15.29 6.69 -0.92
CA ARG A 43 15.66 5.51 -0.14
C ARG A 43 16.60 5.87 1.01
N ARG A 44 16.27 5.36 2.20
CA ARG A 44 17.08 5.43 3.42
C ARG A 44 16.83 4.17 4.25
N GLY A 45 17.88 3.63 4.87
CA GLY A 45 17.82 2.43 5.72
C GLY A 45 17.74 1.11 4.93
N PHE A 46 17.05 1.08 3.80
CA PHE A 46 16.96 -0.10 2.92
C PHE A 46 18.17 -0.24 1.99
N ALA A 47 18.56 -1.49 1.71
CA ALA A 47 19.65 -1.81 0.79
C ALA A 47 19.38 -1.28 -0.64
N SER A 48 20.45 -0.97 -1.38
CA SER A 48 20.30 -0.76 -2.83
C SER A 48 19.79 -2.05 -3.46
N MET A 49 18.75 -1.94 -4.30
CA MET A 49 18.06 -3.09 -4.90
C MET A 49 17.20 -3.94 -3.94
N ALA A 50 16.86 -3.46 -2.73
CA ALA A 50 15.91 -4.16 -1.86
C ALA A 50 14.58 -4.40 -2.59
N VAL A 51 14.16 -5.65 -2.68
CA VAL A 51 12.89 -6.07 -3.27
C VAL A 51 11.85 -6.16 -2.16
N LEU A 52 10.68 -5.58 -2.37
CA LEU A 52 9.51 -5.74 -1.50
C LEU A 52 8.57 -6.76 -2.15
N SER A 53 8.21 -7.79 -1.39
CA SER A 53 7.19 -8.79 -1.72
C SER A 53 6.02 -8.64 -0.77
N MET A 54 4.79 -8.64 -1.28
CA MET A 54 3.59 -8.40 -0.48
C MET A 54 2.38 -9.21 -0.97
N SER A 55 1.70 -9.89 -0.04
CA SER A 55 0.32 -10.34 -0.25
C SER A 55 -0.64 -9.25 0.20
N PHE A 56 -1.77 -9.09 -0.49
CA PHE A 56 -2.73 -8.04 -0.16
C PHE A 56 -4.15 -8.40 -0.58
N ASP A 57 -5.12 -8.09 0.28
CA ASP A 57 -6.55 -8.24 0.06
C ASP A 57 -7.27 -6.98 0.59
N PRO A 58 -7.70 -6.06 -0.30
CA PRO A 58 -8.35 -4.82 0.12
C PRO A 58 -9.73 -5.04 0.74
N THR A 59 -10.36 -6.20 0.55
CA THR A 59 -11.65 -6.52 1.19
C THR A 59 -11.50 -6.71 2.70
N ARG A 60 -10.26 -6.91 3.17
CA ARG A 60 -9.89 -7.04 4.59
C ARG A 60 -9.25 -5.78 5.15
N ALA A 61 -9.27 -4.66 4.44
CA ALA A 61 -8.58 -3.43 4.85
C ALA A 61 -9.04 -2.85 6.20
N THR A 62 -10.19 -3.28 6.73
CA THR A 62 -10.71 -2.90 8.05
C THR A 62 -10.74 -4.06 9.06
N SER A 63 -10.22 -5.24 8.70
CA SER A 63 -10.29 -6.45 9.51
C SER A 63 -9.23 -6.42 10.61
N LEU A 64 -9.67 -6.66 11.86
CA LEU A 64 -8.79 -6.77 13.03
C LEU A 64 -8.42 -8.23 13.37
N SER A 65 -9.16 -9.21 12.83
CA SER A 65 -8.92 -10.64 13.09
C SER A 65 -8.00 -11.28 12.06
N GLU A 66 -8.04 -10.78 10.83
CA GLU A 66 -7.18 -11.22 9.72
C GLU A 66 -6.53 -9.99 9.07
N PRO A 67 -5.19 -9.95 8.94
CA PRO A 67 -4.53 -8.80 8.35
C PRO A 67 -4.84 -8.71 6.84
N PRO A 68 -4.99 -7.50 6.28
CA PRO A 68 -5.19 -7.30 4.86
C PRO A 68 -3.99 -7.68 4.00
N GLY A 69 -2.83 -7.91 4.58
CA GLY A 69 -1.65 -8.28 3.81
C GLY A 69 -0.44 -8.51 4.71
N ARG A 70 0.59 -9.10 4.12
CA ARG A 70 1.88 -9.33 4.76
C ARG A 70 2.99 -8.94 3.80
N LEU A 71 4.07 -8.35 4.30
CA LEU A 71 5.19 -7.90 3.48
C LEU A 71 6.56 -8.34 4.02
N THR A 72 7.45 -8.60 3.08
CA THR A 72 8.84 -9.02 3.30
C THR A 72 9.75 -8.22 2.38
N THR A 73 10.91 -7.78 2.89
CA THR A 73 11.97 -7.19 2.08
C THR A 73 13.15 -8.15 1.93
N SER A 74 13.75 -8.18 0.75
CA SER A 74 14.87 -9.09 0.45
C SER A 74 16.15 -8.79 1.24
N ASP A 75 16.25 -7.59 1.83
CA ASP A 75 17.36 -7.18 2.69
C ASP A 75 17.14 -7.54 4.17
N GLY A 76 16.01 -8.17 4.50
CA GLY A 76 15.66 -8.61 5.85
C GLY A 76 15.21 -7.48 6.79
N ALA A 77 15.03 -6.25 6.28
CA ALA A 77 14.51 -5.15 7.09
C ALA A 77 13.08 -5.42 7.60
N LEU A 78 12.29 -6.13 6.80
CA LEU A 78 10.96 -6.64 7.13
C LEU A 78 10.92 -8.12 6.75
N THR A 79 10.48 -8.98 7.67
CA THR A 79 10.31 -10.42 7.41
C THR A 79 8.92 -10.83 7.84
N ASP A 80 8.06 -11.16 6.87
CA ASP A 80 6.68 -11.57 7.08
C ASP A 80 5.98 -10.65 8.10
N VAL A 81 5.88 -9.36 7.78
CA VAL A 81 5.28 -8.34 8.67
C VAL A 81 3.83 -8.11 8.25
N ALA A 82 2.91 -8.18 9.20
CA ALA A 82 1.50 -7.95 8.93
C ALA A 82 1.17 -6.46 8.75
N LEU A 83 0.27 -6.16 7.81
CA LEU A 83 -0.41 -4.88 7.73
C LEU A 83 -1.48 -4.80 8.81
N VAL A 84 -1.49 -3.71 9.59
CA VAL A 84 -2.46 -3.49 10.67
C VAL A 84 -3.33 -2.27 10.33
N PRO A 85 -4.65 -2.44 10.18
CA PRO A 85 -5.58 -1.34 9.96
C PRO A 85 -5.58 -0.32 11.09
N ILE A 86 -5.53 0.96 10.73
CA ILE A 86 -5.81 2.06 11.65
C ILE A 86 -7.30 2.38 11.52
N VAL A 87 -8.14 1.64 12.27
CA VAL A 87 -9.61 1.66 12.12
C VAL A 87 -10.23 3.07 12.14
N PRO A 88 -9.80 4.02 12.99
CA PRO A 88 -10.36 5.38 12.93
C PRO A 88 -10.10 6.09 11.59
N LEU A 89 -9.00 5.80 10.91
CA LEU A 89 -8.64 6.46 9.66
C LEU A 89 -9.43 5.96 8.46
N THR A 90 -10.02 4.75 8.51
CA THR A 90 -10.73 4.17 7.35
C THR A 90 -12.03 4.90 6.99
N HIS A 91 -12.49 5.79 7.88
CA HIS A 91 -13.67 6.63 7.73
C HIS A 91 -13.36 8.13 7.85
N ASP A 92 -12.09 8.51 7.88
CA ASP A 92 -11.66 9.90 8.06
C ASP A 92 -11.19 10.53 6.75
N ALA A 93 -11.16 11.86 6.68
CA ALA A 93 -10.67 12.62 5.53
C ALA A 93 -9.22 12.27 5.16
N LEU A 94 -8.40 11.82 6.14
CA LEU A 94 -7.09 11.28 5.85
C LEU A 94 -7.14 10.04 4.95
N SER A 95 -8.23 9.26 4.88
CA SER A 95 -8.35 8.17 3.88
C SER A 95 -8.57 8.65 2.45
N GLU A 96 -8.97 9.92 2.29
CA GLU A 96 -9.18 10.58 0.99
C GLU A 96 -7.93 11.36 0.55
N TYR A 97 -6.77 11.15 1.19
CA TYR A 97 -5.56 11.87 0.79
C TYR A 97 -5.27 11.65 -0.70
N GLU A 98 -4.97 12.74 -1.39
CA GLU A 98 -4.50 12.71 -2.76
C GLU A 98 -3.00 13.02 -2.77
N ILE A 99 -2.21 12.06 -3.26
CA ILE A 99 -0.82 12.33 -3.63
C ILE A 99 -0.87 12.88 -5.06
N PRO A 100 -0.41 14.12 -5.31
CA PRO A 100 -0.37 14.69 -6.65
C PRO A 100 0.33 13.75 -7.64
N GLN A 101 -0.15 13.72 -8.88
CA GLN A 101 0.34 12.89 -10.00
C GLN A 101 -0.01 11.39 -9.90
N GLY A 102 -0.92 10.91 -10.77
CA GLY A 102 -1.16 9.48 -11.00
C GLY A 102 -2.64 9.11 -11.06
N ALA A 103 -2.94 7.98 -11.69
CA ALA A 103 -4.28 7.40 -11.76
C ALA A 103 -4.55 6.49 -10.54
N ARG A 104 -4.51 7.04 -9.32
CA ARG A 104 -4.78 6.29 -8.09
C ARG A 104 -6.27 6.03 -7.93
N VAL A 105 -6.63 4.80 -7.60
CA VAL A 105 -8.02 4.39 -7.36
C VAL A 105 -8.38 4.46 -5.89
N ARG A 106 -7.47 4.05 -5.01
CA ARG A 106 -7.68 4.04 -3.56
C ARG A 106 -6.35 4.13 -2.82
N ASN A 107 -6.39 4.73 -1.65
CA ASN A 107 -5.25 4.86 -0.75
C ASN A 107 -5.56 4.22 0.61
N TYR A 108 -4.54 3.64 1.23
CA TYR A 108 -4.60 3.07 2.57
C TYR A 108 -3.37 3.51 3.37
N ILE A 109 -3.58 3.64 4.68
CA ILE A 109 -2.51 3.80 5.65
C ILE A 109 -2.63 2.63 6.63
N PHE A 110 -1.55 1.86 6.75
CA PHE A 110 -1.46 0.78 7.72
C PHE A 110 -0.29 1.04 8.66
N LEU A 111 -0.44 0.56 9.90
CA LEU A 111 0.72 0.30 10.75
C LEU A 111 1.33 -1.04 10.36
N MET A 112 2.59 -1.21 10.73
CA MET A 112 3.31 -2.46 10.66
C MET A 112 3.90 -2.74 12.04
N GLN A 113 3.96 -4.01 12.40
CA GLN A 113 4.53 -4.47 13.67
C GLN A 113 5.59 -5.53 13.40
N PRO A 114 6.82 -5.13 13.00
CA PRO A 114 7.92 -6.07 12.83
C PRO A 114 8.34 -6.66 14.18
N GLU A 115 8.45 -7.98 14.25
CA GLU A 115 8.93 -8.69 15.44
C GLU A 115 10.45 -8.89 15.43
N ASP A 116 11.04 -8.92 14.23
CA ASP A 116 12.47 -9.18 14.01
C ASP A 116 13.11 -8.12 13.09
N GLY A 117 14.46 -8.15 13.02
CA GLY A 117 15.24 -7.29 12.15
C GLY A 117 15.46 -5.87 12.69
N PRO A 118 16.01 -4.95 11.86
CA PRO A 118 16.36 -3.59 12.30
C PRO A 118 15.14 -2.72 12.61
N LEU A 119 13.94 -3.15 12.21
CA LEU A 119 12.68 -2.47 12.51
C LEU A 119 11.90 -3.11 13.67
N ALA A 120 12.46 -4.14 14.33
CA ALA A 120 11.82 -4.80 15.47
C ALA A 120 11.47 -3.81 16.59
N GLY A 121 10.25 -3.93 17.11
CA GLY A 121 9.75 -3.07 18.20
C GLY A 121 9.49 -1.61 17.81
N ARG A 122 9.60 -1.27 16.52
CA ARG A 122 9.15 0.01 15.97
C ARG A 122 7.74 -0.15 15.41
N GLU A 123 7.08 0.97 15.13
CA GLU A 123 5.78 1.01 14.45
C GLU A 123 5.93 1.75 13.10
N PRO A 124 6.57 1.13 12.09
CA PRO A 124 6.59 1.71 10.76
C PRO A 124 5.17 1.92 10.22
N MET A 125 4.97 2.99 9.46
CA MET A 125 3.77 3.20 8.67
C MET A 125 4.02 2.81 7.22
N VAL A 126 3.00 2.27 6.57
CA VAL A 126 2.98 2.09 5.12
C VAL A 126 1.80 2.79 4.50
N PHE A 127 2.09 3.64 3.51
CA PHE A 127 1.11 4.25 2.62
C PHE A 127 1.02 3.39 1.38
N LEU A 128 -0.14 2.79 1.15
CA LEU A 128 -0.39 1.89 0.03
C LEU A 128 -1.40 2.52 -0.93
N SER A 129 -1.00 2.73 -2.17
CA SER A 129 -1.88 3.24 -3.23
C SER A 129 -2.19 2.15 -4.24
N LEU A 130 -3.47 1.94 -4.52
CA LEU A 130 -3.97 1.11 -5.62
C LEU A 130 -3.96 1.94 -6.90
N MET A 131 -3.27 1.48 -7.93
CA MET A 131 -3.12 2.20 -9.20
C MET A 131 -4.10 1.66 -10.24
N ALA A 132 -4.66 2.50 -11.11
CA ALA A 132 -5.67 2.11 -12.10
C ALA A 132 -5.20 1.07 -13.13
N ASP A 133 -3.89 0.84 -13.25
CA ASP A 133 -3.30 -0.21 -14.08
C ASP A 133 -3.19 -1.58 -13.35
N GLY A 134 -3.70 -1.67 -12.11
CA GLY A 134 -3.66 -2.87 -11.28
C GLY A 134 -2.39 -3.03 -10.44
N SER A 135 -1.40 -2.14 -10.60
CA SER A 135 -0.19 -2.11 -9.77
C SER A 135 -0.45 -1.46 -8.41
N LEU A 136 0.52 -1.60 -7.50
CA LEU A 136 0.51 -0.95 -6.19
C LEU A 136 1.72 -0.04 -6.03
N GLU A 137 1.54 1.06 -5.30
CA GLU A 137 2.65 1.86 -4.79
C GLU A 137 2.71 1.75 -3.27
N ALA A 138 3.86 1.35 -2.73
CA ALA A 138 4.09 1.26 -1.29
C ALA A 138 5.16 2.28 -0.85
N ARG A 139 4.85 3.10 0.16
CA ARG A 139 5.81 3.98 0.82
C ARG A 139 5.91 3.61 2.29
N ILE A 140 7.09 3.18 2.73
CA ILE A 140 7.34 2.77 4.11
C ILE A 140 8.12 3.86 4.81
N ILE A 141 7.67 4.23 6.00
CA ILE A 141 8.27 5.28 6.82
C ILE A 141 8.42 4.76 8.26
N ALA A 142 9.63 4.77 8.79
CA ALA A 142 9.90 4.56 10.20
C ALA A 142 10.96 5.55 10.70
N GLY A 143 10.61 6.36 11.70
CA GLY A 143 11.50 7.34 12.31
C GLY A 143 11.15 8.81 12.00
N GLY A 144 12.06 9.71 12.35
CA GLY A 144 11.81 11.16 12.42
C GLY A 144 12.07 11.95 11.13
N GLY A 145 12.55 11.28 10.08
CA GLY A 145 12.80 11.86 8.75
C GLY A 145 14.17 12.54 8.56
N SER A 146 15.08 12.48 9.52
CA SER A 146 16.41 13.10 9.45
C SER A 146 17.56 12.30 10.10
N GLY A 147 17.27 11.26 10.87
CA GLY A 147 18.27 10.43 11.55
C GLY A 147 18.92 9.37 10.66
N PRO A 148 20.10 8.85 11.06
CA PRO A 148 20.76 7.72 10.41
C PRO A 148 19.99 6.41 10.55
N ASP A 149 19.16 6.29 11.60
CA ASP A 149 18.34 5.10 11.89
C ASP A 149 16.94 5.18 11.26
N ASP A 150 16.69 6.17 10.42
CA ASP A 150 15.39 6.33 9.74
C ASP A 150 15.29 5.42 8.53
N TYR A 151 14.13 4.79 8.38
CA TYR A 151 13.80 4.00 7.21
C TYR A 151 12.79 4.76 6.37
N PHE A 152 13.14 4.97 5.11
CA PHE A 152 12.24 5.49 4.09
C PHE A 152 12.46 4.68 2.81
N GLY A 153 11.40 4.13 2.25
CA GLY A 153 11.48 3.44 0.97
C GLY A 153 10.21 3.60 0.17
N PHE A 154 10.37 3.62 -1.14
CA PHE A 154 9.28 3.69 -2.10
C PHE A 154 9.41 2.54 -3.10
N TRP A 155 8.32 1.82 -3.33
CA TRP A 155 8.25 0.73 -4.30
C TRP A 155 7.05 0.92 -5.23
N ARG A 156 7.24 0.51 -6.48
CA ARG A 156 6.17 0.18 -7.42
C ARG A 156 6.11 -1.33 -7.54
N LEU A 157 4.95 -1.91 -7.27
CA LEU A 157 4.75 -3.34 -7.18
C LEU A 157 3.83 -3.80 -8.29
N THR A 158 4.25 -4.82 -9.01
CA THR A 158 3.42 -5.52 -10.00
C THR A 158 3.04 -6.88 -9.45
N ARG A 159 1.86 -7.37 -9.82
CA ARG A 159 1.44 -8.71 -9.46
C ARG A 159 2.15 -9.73 -10.33
N GLU A 160 2.68 -10.76 -9.71
CA GLU A 160 3.32 -11.89 -10.37
C GLU A 160 3.08 -13.20 -9.61
N PRO A 161 3.29 -14.37 -10.24
CA PRO A 161 3.35 -15.65 -9.54
C PRO A 161 4.48 -15.65 -8.49
N GLU A 162 4.27 -16.30 -7.36
CA GLU A 162 5.20 -16.36 -6.21
C GLU A 162 6.57 -17.00 -6.54
#